data_AF-A0A8T7GG64-F1
#
_entry.id   AF-A0A8T7GG64-F1
#
_cell.length_a   1.000
_cell.length_b   1.000
_cell.length_c   1.000
_cell.angle_alpha   90.00
_cell.angle_beta   90.00
_cell.angle_gamma   90.00
#
_symmetry.space_group_name_H-M   'P 1'
#
loop_
_entity.id
_entity.type
_entity.pdbx_description
1 polymer ?
#
loop_
_entity_poly.entity_id
_entity_poly.type
_entity_poly.pdbx_seq_one_letter_code
_entity_poly.pdbx_strand_id
1 'polypeptide(L)' 'MTANAKEEKVLLTMSNIKYLVEGLDVLLATDLDGDKRARVIKLRDDLTSYINSIFSDYS' A
#
# COMPACT_ATOMS: atom_id res chain seq x y z
N MET A 1 -4.90 -3.08 -35.71
CA MET A 1 -4.89 -3.94 -34.50
C MET A 1 -4.45 -3.07 -33.34
N THR A 2 -5.39 -2.60 -32.53
CA THR A 2 -5.14 -1.71 -31.39
C THR A 2 -4.51 -2.53 -30.26
N ALA A 3 -3.29 -2.18 -29.86
CA ALA A 3 -2.61 -2.78 -28.72
C ALA A 3 -3.45 -2.50 -27.47
N ASN A 4 -4.13 -3.53 -26.99
CA ASN A 4 -4.87 -3.50 -25.74
C ASN A 4 -3.79 -3.45 -24.64
N ALA A 5 -3.45 -2.25 -24.18
CA ALA A 5 -2.63 -2.05 -22.99
C ALA A 5 -3.42 -2.60 -21.81
N LYS A 6 -3.37 -3.93 -21.62
CA LYS A 6 -3.63 -4.52 -20.31
C LYS A 6 -2.66 -3.81 -19.40
N GLU A 7 -3.19 -2.91 -18.57
CA GLU A 7 -2.53 -2.50 -17.34
C GLU A 7 -2.11 -3.81 -16.66
N GLU A 8 -0.84 -4.19 -16.82
CA GLU A 8 -0.23 -5.15 -15.92
C GLU A 8 -0.35 -4.48 -14.56
N LYS A 9 -1.42 -4.79 -13.83
CA LYS A 9 -1.49 -4.60 -12.39
C LYS A 9 -0.31 -5.38 -11.86
N VAL A 10 0.83 -4.70 -11.73
CA VAL A 10 1.99 -5.23 -11.05
C VAL A 10 1.48 -5.57 -9.66
N LEU A 11 1.23 -6.86 -9.43
CA LEU A 11 0.84 -7.36 -8.12
C LEU A 11 1.96 -6.96 -7.18
N LEU A 12 1.65 -6.06 -6.24
CA LEU A 12 2.60 -5.69 -5.22
C LEU A 12 2.94 -6.96 -4.44
N THR A 13 4.20 -7.37 -4.52
CA THR A 13 4.70 -8.49 -3.73
C THR A 13 4.66 -8.09 -2.26
N MET A 14 4.62 -9.08 -1.37
CA MET A 14 4.63 -8.83 0.08
C MET A 14 5.83 -7.96 0.49
N SER A 15 7.01 -8.22 -0.08
CA SER A 15 8.22 -7.42 0.18
C SER A 15 8.05 -5.97 -0.26
N ASN A 16 7.45 -5.73 -1.43
CA ASN A 16 7.21 -4.37 -1.92
C ASN A 16 6.27 -3.60 -0.98
N ILE A 17 5.25 -4.26 -0.43
CA ILE A 17 4.28 -3.63 0.47
C ILE A 17 4.93 -3.27 1.81
N LYS A 18 5.80 -4.13 2.35
CA LYS A 18 6.54 -3.83 3.58
C LYS A 18 7.36 -2.54 3.45
N TYR A 19 8.11 -2.40 2.36
CA TYR A 19 8.87 -1.16 2.11
C TYR A 19 7.98 0.08 1.99
N LEU A 20 6.79 -0.06 1.39
CA LEU A 20 5.82 1.04 1.32
C LEU A 20 5.30 1.41 2.71
N VAL A 21 4.91 0.43 3.53
CA VAL A 21 4.45 0.65 4.91
C VAL A 21 5.53 1.35 5.74
N GLU A 22 6.78 0.89 5.67
CA GLU A 22 7.92 1.53 6.36
C GLU A 22 8.10 2.99 5.92
N GLY A 23 8.02 3.27 4.62
CA GLY A 23 8.10 4.64 4.10
C GLY A 23 6.95 5.54 4.58
N LEU A 24 5.74 4.99 4.70
CA LEU A 24 4.58 5.72 5.23
C LEU A 24 4.72 6.00 6.73
N ASP A 25 5.29 5.07 7.50
CA ASP A 25 5.59 5.30 8.92
C ASP A 25 6.63 6.41 9.12
N VAL A 26 7.69 6.42 8.30
CA VAL A 26 8.66 7.53 8.28
C VAL A 26 7.98 8.85 7.92
N LEU A 27 7.09 8.86 6.93
CA LEU A 27 6.37 10.06 6.52
C LEU A 27 5.45 10.59 7.64
N LEU A 28 4.81 9.72 8.41
CA LEU A 28 3.97 10.10 9.56
C LEU A 28 4.75 10.68 10.75
N ALA A 29 6.05 10.41 10.83
CA ALA A 29 6.95 11.02 11.80
C ALA A 29 7.32 12.48 11.45
N THR A 30 6.97 12.94 10.25
CA THR A 30 7.17 14.34 9.81
C THR A 30 5.95 15.22 10.12
N ASP A 31 6.12 16.53 9.96
CA ASP A 31 5.04 17.50 10.14
C ASP A 31 4.10 17.55 8.92
N LEU A 32 3.14 16.62 8.92
CA LEU A 32 2.04 16.60 7.96
C LEU A 32 0.82 17.34 8.53
N ASP A 33 0.19 18.16 7.68
CA ASP A 33 -1.15 18.68 7.96
C ASP A 33 -2.18 17.56 8.17
N GLY A 34 -3.30 17.89 8.83
CA GLY A 34 -4.30 16.90 9.26
C GLY A 34 -4.86 16.05 8.12
N ASP A 35 -5.10 16.66 6.96
CA ASP A 35 -5.65 15.97 5.79
C ASP A 35 -4.63 15.02 5.17
N LYS A 36 -3.38 15.47 5.01
CA LYS A 36 -2.29 14.61 4.51
C LYS A 36 -2.02 13.46 5.47
N ARG A 37 -1.95 13.74 6.77
CA ARG A 37 -1.77 12.72 7.82
C ARG A 37 -2.88 11.66 7.74
N ALA A 38 -4.14 12.07 7.63
CA ALA A 38 -5.27 11.14 7.53
C ALA A 38 -5.17 10.23 6.29
N ARG A 39 -4.77 10.78 5.13
CA ARG A 39 -4.58 9.99 3.89
C ARG A 39 -3.42 9.01 4.01
N VAL A 40 -2.31 9.41 4.62
CA VAL A 40 -1.14 8.55 4.82
C VAL A 40 -1.47 7.39 5.78
N ILE A 41 -2.16 7.67 6.88
CA ILE A 41 -2.66 6.63 7.80
C ILE A 41 -3.55 5.64 7.05
N LYS A 42 -4.54 6.13 6.31
CA LYS A 42 -5.45 5.27 5.55
C LYS A 42 -4.70 4.36 4.58
N LEU A 43 -3.76 4.90 3.81
CA LEU A 43 -2.99 4.11 2.86
C LEU A 43 -2.15 3.02 3.55
N ARG A 44 -1.51 3.36 4.69
CA ARG A 44 -0.74 2.40 5.48
C ARG A 44 -1.63 1.27 6.01
N ASP A 45 -2.82 1.62 6.51
CA ASP A 45 -3.77 0.66 7.07
C ASP A 45 -4.36 -0.25 5.97
N ASP A 46 -4.65 0.30 4.79
CA ASP A 46 -5.11 -0.44 3.61
C ASP A 46 -4.04 -1.46 3.15
N LEU A 47 -2.77 -1.04 3.08
CA LEU A 47 -1.64 -1.91 2.72
C LEU A 47 -1.39 -3.02 3.75
N THR A 48 -1.50 -2.69 5.04
CA THR A 48 -1.37 -3.67 6.13
C THR A 48 -2.52 -4.69 6.09
N SER A 49 -3.74 -4.22 5.83
CA SER A 49 -4.91 -5.08 5.69
C SER A 49 -4.79 -6.02 4.49
N TYR A 50 -4.27 -5.54 3.37
CA TYR A 50 -3.99 -6.37 2.20
C TYR A 50 -2.93 -7.46 2.48
N ILE A 51 -1.89 -7.16 3.27
CA ILE A 51 -0.96 -8.21 3.73
C ILE A 51 -1.70 -9.26 4.57
N ASN A 52 -2.55 -8.83 5.50
CA ASN A 52 -3.27 -9.75 6.38
C ASN A 52 -4.28 -10.62 5.61
N SER A 53 -4.92 -10.08 4.56
CA SER A 53 -5.84 -10.87 3.73
C SER A 53 -5.11 -11.97 2.95
N ILE A 54 -3.87 -11.72 2.49
CA ILE A 54 -3.06 -12.75 1.83
C ILE A 54 -2.90 -13.96 2.75
N PHE A 55 -2.67 -13.78 4.05
CA PHE A 55 -2.55 -14.90 4.99
C PHE A 55 -3.88 -15.59 5.29
N SER A 56 -4.98 -14.84 5.33
CA SER A 56 -6.31 -15.39 5.60
C SER A 56 -6.83 -16.29 4.48
N ASP A 57 -6.42 -16.05 3.23
CA ASP A 57 -6.82 -16.86 2.08
C ASP A 57 -6.12 -18.23 2.01
N TYR A 58 -5.10 -18.47 2.85
CA TYR A 58 -4.41 -19.76 2.96
C TYR A 58 -4.89 -20.63 4.15
N SER A 59 -5.98 -20.22 4.84
CA SER A 59 -6.54 -20.93 6.01
C SER A 59 -7.67 -21.90 5.65
#